data_AF-A0A817A8I0-F1
#
_entry.id   AF-A0A817A8I0-F1
#
_cell.length_a   1.000
_cell.length_b   1.000
_cell.length_c   1.000
_cell.angle_alpha   90.00
_cell.angle_beta   90.00
_cell.angle_gamma   90.00
#
_symmetry.space_group_name_H-M   'P 1'
#
loop_
_entity.id
_entity.type
_entity.pdbx_description
1 polymer ?
#
loop_
_entity_poly.entity_id
_entity_poly.type
_entity_poly.pdbx_seq_one_letter_code
_entity_poly.pdbx_strand_id
1 'polypeptide(L)'
;MIPKSHHSLVNKNIERAVVAVQTVIGLGRVVRERKVVPMKYPLPEFVVIHKDPSVLKDVESLEDFVREGLNVRKVTLSQDRELYGVEMRAEPNYPILGKKAGAKVKAITEKFRGMSNTDVEKLLLKGEGESPLTVIDDVPIEFEDIHIVYRVAEQMQYETTAEQGFVVLLDYIADTSLKDEGLIHEITSRVQKLRKEAKLIPTDDITIYYSVEPQTSEIARVASEQRGKIEVILRKSFFPLSNLENKNDSKVVITRKLPVRDGEIEFVITRNA
;
A
#
# COMPACT_ATOMS: atom_id res chain seq x y z
N MET A 1 -29.93 26.44 21.56
CA MET A 1 -30.95 25.51 21.05
C MET A 1 -30.26 24.41 20.29
N ILE A 2 -30.58 23.14 20.57
CA ILE A 2 -30.09 22.01 19.78
C ILE A 2 -31.04 21.83 18.58
N PRO A 3 -30.54 21.64 17.34
CA PRO A 3 -31.38 21.40 16.18
C PRO A 3 -32.26 20.15 16.36
N LYS A 4 -33.50 20.19 15.87
CA LYS A 4 -34.41 19.03 15.89
C LYS A 4 -34.09 18.08 14.73
N SER A 5 -34.00 16.79 15.02
CA SER A 5 -33.76 15.74 14.02
C SER A 5 -34.91 15.65 13.01
N HIS A 6 -34.56 15.46 11.73
CA HIS A 6 -35.51 15.21 10.65
C HIS A 6 -35.33 13.76 10.17
N HIS A 7 -36.09 12.84 10.77
CA HIS A 7 -35.98 11.41 10.48
C HIS A 7 -36.25 11.03 9.02
N SER A 8 -36.98 11.87 8.26
CA SER A 8 -37.23 11.66 6.83
C SER A 8 -35.99 11.80 5.95
N LEU A 9 -34.92 12.43 6.45
CA LEU A 9 -33.64 12.58 5.76
C LEU A 9 -32.65 11.47 6.12
N VAL A 10 -32.97 10.61 7.09
CA VAL A 10 -32.11 9.49 7.50
C VAL A 10 -32.17 8.40 6.45
N ASN A 11 -31.00 8.06 5.89
CA ASN A 11 -30.87 7.00 4.90
C ASN A 11 -29.96 5.89 5.44
N LYS A 12 -30.58 4.82 5.93
CA LYS A 12 -29.87 3.68 6.51
C LYS A 12 -28.95 2.95 5.53
N ASN A 13 -29.26 3.01 4.23
CA ASN A 13 -28.40 2.38 3.22
C ASN A 13 -27.08 3.15 3.10
N ILE A 14 -27.13 4.48 3.13
CA ILE A 14 -25.93 5.33 3.12
C ILE A 14 -25.13 5.14 4.41
N GLU A 15 -25.80 5.10 5.57
CA GLU A 15 -25.11 4.85 6.85
C GLU A 15 -24.36 3.51 6.82
N ARG A 16 -25.01 2.45 6.33
CA ARG A 16 -24.39 1.13 6.18
C ARG A 16 -23.19 1.17 5.22
N ALA A 17 -23.32 1.86 4.09
CA ALA A 17 -22.24 2.00 3.12
C ALA A 17 -21.05 2.79 3.65
N VAL A 18 -21.30 3.89 4.37
CA VAL A 18 -20.24 4.68 5.01
C VAL A 18 -19.48 3.84 6.03
N VAL A 19 -20.18 3.04 6.86
CA VAL A 19 -19.53 2.15 7.82
C VAL A 19 -18.67 1.11 7.10
N ALA A 20 -19.19 0.45 6.05
CA ALA A 20 -18.43 -0.51 5.27
C ALA A 20 -17.15 0.09 4.66
N VAL A 21 -17.26 1.29 4.04
CA VAL A 21 -16.12 2.01 3.48
C VAL A 21 -15.09 2.40 4.54
N GLN A 22 -15.53 2.91 5.68
CA GLN A 22 -14.63 3.27 6.79
C GLN A 22 -13.87 2.05 7.30
N THR A 23 -14.54 0.91 7.45
CA THR A 23 -13.92 -0.35 7.87
C THR A 23 -12.84 -0.79 6.87
N VAL A 24 -13.14 -0.84 5.56
CA VAL A 24 -12.14 -1.29 4.56
C VAL A 24 -10.98 -0.31 4.42
N ILE A 25 -11.20 1.01 4.53
CA ILE A 25 -10.12 2.00 4.57
C ILE A 25 -9.25 1.80 5.81
N GLY A 26 -9.86 1.57 6.98
CA GLY A 26 -9.13 1.27 8.22
C GLY A 26 -8.22 0.06 8.04
N LEU A 27 -8.76 -1.03 7.49
CA LEU A 27 -8.00 -2.25 7.21
C LEU A 27 -6.87 -2.02 6.21
N GLY A 28 -7.10 -1.27 5.13
CA GLY A 28 -6.04 -0.91 4.18
C GLY A 28 -4.92 -0.08 4.82
N ARG A 29 -5.23 0.81 5.77
CA ARG A 29 -4.24 1.59 6.52
C ARG A 29 -3.37 0.71 7.42
N VAL A 30 -3.98 -0.24 8.11
CA VAL A 30 -3.25 -1.23 8.92
C VAL A 30 -2.25 -1.99 8.07
N VAL A 31 -2.65 -2.40 6.86
CA VAL A 31 -1.75 -3.10 5.93
C VAL A 31 -0.59 -2.19 5.46
N ARG A 32 -0.87 -0.93 5.13
CA ARG A 32 0.17 0.06 4.76
C ARG A 32 1.17 0.32 5.89
N GLU A 33 0.69 0.44 7.12
CA GLU A 33 1.53 0.63 8.30
C GLU A 33 2.44 -0.58 8.53
N ARG A 34 1.88 -1.80 8.45
CA ARG A 34 2.64 -3.05 8.59
C ARG A 34 3.77 -3.18 7.57
N LYS A 35 3.54 -2.72 6.33
CA LYS A 35 4.54 -2.69 5.26
C LYS A 35 5.36 -1.40 5.20
N VAL A 36 5.13 -0.47 6.11
CA VAL A 36 5.83 0.82 6.20
C VAL A 36 5.78 1.60 4.87
N VAL A 37 4.62 1.60 4.20
CA VAL A 37 4.40 2.33 2.93
C VAL A 37 3.71 3.68 3.20
N PRO A 38 4.41 4.82 3.00
CA PRO A 38 3.81 6.14 3.22
C PRO A 38 2.64 6.46 2.28
N MET A 39 1.64 7.19 2.79
CA MET A 39 0.41 7.51 2.04
C MET A 39 0.61 8.26 0.71
N LYS A 40 1.74 8.97 0.58
CA LYS A 40 2.11 9.74 -0.61
C LYS A 40 2.41 8.87 -1.83
N TYR A 41 2.70 7.58 -1.65
CA TYR A 41 2.94 6.67 -2.78
C TYR A 41 1.64 5.99 -3.19
N PRO A 42 1.20 6.16 -4.45
CA PRO A 42 0.03 5.45 -4.93
C PRO A 42 0.35 3.96 -5.02
N LEU A 43 -0.55 3.09 -4.57
CA LEU A 43 -0.39 1.64 -4.71
C LEU A 43 -1.23 1.09 -5.87
N PRO A 44 -0.85 -0.06 -6.48
CA PRO A 44 -1.50 -0.54 -7.68
C PRO A 44 -2.96 -0.95 -7.46
N GLU A 45 -3.20 -1.84 -6.50
CA GLU A 45 -4.51 -2.46 -6.32
C GLU A 45 -4.84 -2.72 -4.85
N PHE A 46 -6.10 -2.52 -4.51
CA PHE A 46 -6.68 -2.92 -3.24
C PHE A 46 -7.88 -3.82 -3.50
N VAL A 47 -7.84 -5.04 -2.99
CA VAL A 47 -8.91 -6.02 -3.16
C VAL A 47 -9.72 -6.09 -1.87
N VAL A 48 -11.04 -5.97 -1.97
CA VAL A 48 -11.98 -6.15 -0.87
C VAL A 48 -12.79 -7.42 -1.12
N ILE A 49 -12.73 -8.34 -0.17
CA ILE A 49 -13.44 -9.61 -0.24
C ILE A 49 -14.47 -9.70 0.88
N HIS A 50 -15.71 -10.00 0.52
CA HIS A 50 -16.79 -10.19 1.48
C HIS A 50 -17.76 -11.28 0.97
N LYS A 51 -18.34 -12.07 1.88
CA LYS A 51 -19.27 -13.15 1.51
C LYS A 51 -20.61 -12.61 0.99
N ASP A 52 -21.12 -11.56 1.63
CA ASP A 52 -22.37 -10.90 1.27
C ASP A 52 -22.20 -9.92 0.10
N PRO A 53 -22.89 -10.11 -1.04
CA PRO A 53 -22.79 -9.21 -2.19
C PRO A 53 -23.43 -7.84 -1.96
N SER A 54 -24.37 -7.71 -1.01
CA SER A 54 -24.99 -6.42 -0.69
C SER A 54 -23.98 -5.46 -0.05
N VAL A 55 -23.10 -5.99 0.81
CA VAL A 55 -21.99 -5.26 1.42
C VAL A 55 -20.96 -4.83 0.38
N LEU A 56 -20.67 -5.68 -0.62
CA LEU A 56 -19.78 -5.30 -1.72
C LEU A 56 -20.37 -4.15 -2.55
N LYS A 57 -21.68 -4.19 -2.85
CA LYS A 57 -22.37 -3.07 -3.54
C LYS A 57 -22.32 -1.78 -2.75
N ASP A 58 -22.39 -1.86 -1.43
CA ASP A 58 -22.26 -0.69 -0.58
C ASP A 58 -20.85 -0.06 -0.70
N VAL A 59 -19.79 -0.89 -0.70
CA VAL A 59 -18.41 -0.43 -0.93
C VAL A 59 -18.25 0.13 -2.35
N GLU A 60 -18.80 -0.55 -3.36
CA GLU A 60 -18.81 -0.12 -4.76
C GLU A 60 -19.43 1.27 -4.93
N SER A 61 -20.56 1.53 -4.24
CA SER A 61 -21.28 2.81 -4.33
C SER A 61 -20.48 4.02 -3.86
N LEU A 62 -19.41 3.79 -3.10
CA LEU A 62 -18.55 4.79 -2.48
C LEU A 62 -17.06 4.48 -2.73
N GLU A 63 -16.74 3.78 -3.82
CA GLU A 63 -15.39 3.29 -4.15
C GLU A 63 -14.35 4.43 -4.19
N ASP A 64 -14.73 5.60 -4.69
CA ASP A 64 -13.82 6.76 -4.77
C ASP A 64 -13.26 7.17 -3.41
N PHE A 65 -14.04 7.05 -2.33
CA PHE A 65 -13.55 7.32 -0.98
C PHE A 65 -12.50 6.30 -0.54
N VAL A 66 -12.64 5.03 -0.95
CA VAL A 66 -11.63 3.99 -0.70
C VAL A 66 -10.37 4.32 -1.49
N ARG A 67 -10.52 4.66 -2.77
CA ARG A 67 -9.42 4.99 -3.70
C ARG A 67 -8.61 6.18 -3.21
N GLU A 68 -9.27 7.26 -2.83
CA GLU A 68 -8.64 8.46 -2.28
C GLU A 68 -8.08 8.23 -0.87
N GLY A 69 -8.86 7.60 0.00
CA GLY A 69 -8.50 7.36 1.40
C GLY A 69 -7.29 6.45 1.59
N LEU A 70 -7.03 5.58 0.61
CA LEU A 70 -5.88 4.71 0.54
C LEU A 70 -4.86 5.10 -0.53
N ASN A 71 -5.08 6.11 -1.37
CA ASN A 71 -4.22 6.42 -2.53
C ASN A 71 -3.84 5.16 -3.33
N VAL A 72 -4.85 4.47 -3.87
CA VAL A 72 -4.68 3.28 -4.72
C VAL A 72 -5.15 3.58 -6.14
N ARG A 73 -4.62 2.87 -7.15
CA ARG A 73 -5.01 3.08 -8.55
C ARG A 73 -6.31 2.35 -8.89
N LYS A 74 -6.53 1.18 -8.29
CA LYS A 74 -7.68 0.32 -8.53
C LYS A 74 -8.22 -0.28 -7.22
N VAL A 75 -9.54 -0.34 -7.10
CA VAL A 75 -10.22 -1.16 -6.09
C VAL A 75 -10.90 -2.32 -6.80
N THR A 76 -10.73 -3.54 -6.29
CA THR A 76 -11.36 -4.74 -6.85
C THR A 76 -12.20 -5.41 -5.79
N LEU A 77 -13.45 -5.71 -6.12
CA LEU A 77 -14.39 -6.37 -5.23
C LEU A 77 -14.53 -7.84 -5.63
N SER A 78 -14.48 -8.74 -4.65
CA SER A 78 -14.62 -10.18 -4.89
C SER A 78 -15.42 -10.86 -3.79
N GLN A 79 -16.06 -11.97 -4.12
CA GLN A 79 -16.59 -12.93 -3.13
C GLN A 79 -15.69 -14.16 -2.99
N ASP A 80 -14.78 -14.34 -3.95
CA ASP A 80 -13.90 -15.50 -4.05
C ASP A 80 -12.57 -15.21 -3.36
N ARG A 81 -12.32 -15.94 -2.26
CA ARG A 81 -11.08 -15.90 -1.47
C ARG A 81 -9.99 -16.77 -2.10
N GLU A 82 -10.37 -17.87 -2.74
CA GLU A 82 -9.44 -18.85 -3.31
C GLU A 82 -8.72 -18.28 -4.53
N LEU A 83 -9.42 -17.45 -5.33
CA LEU A 83 -8.84 -16.71 -6.45
C LEU A 83 -7.59 -15.92 -6.05
N TYR A 84 -7.56 -15.40 -4.83
CA TYR A 84 -6.46 -14.59 -4.30
C TYR A 84 -5.51 -15.38 -3.40
N GLY A 85 -5.63 -16.71 -3.34
CA GLY A 85 -4.79 -17.56 -2.51
C GLY A 85 -4.92 -17.27 -1.01
N VAL A 86 -6.10 -16.82 -0.56
CA VAL A 86 -6.34 -16.56 0.86
C VAL A 86 -6.58 -17.87 1.58
N GLU A 87 -5.69 -18.18 2.52
CA GLU A 87 -5.78 -19.29 3.46
C GLU A 87 -6.38 -18.82 4.79
N MET A 88 -7.31 -19.62 5.33
CA MET A 88 -7.86 -19.45 6.66
C MET A 88 -7.17 -20.39 7.62
N ARG A 89 -6.71 -19.87 8.75
CA ARG A 89 -6.16 -20.68 9.83
C ARG A 89 -6.87 -20.35 11.13
N ALA A 90 -7.26 -21.38 11.87
CA ALA A 90 -7.63 -21.22 13.26
C ALA A 90 -6.34 -21.19 14.09
N GLU A 91 -6.17 -20.17 14.92
CA GLU A 91 -5.05 -20.07 15.85
C GLU A 91 -5.57 -20.06 17.29
N PRO A 92 -4.92 -20.78 18.23
CA PRO A 92 -5.31 -20.76 19.63
C PRO A 92 -5.21 -19.38 20.27
N ASN A 93 -6.24 -18.98 21.01
CA ASN A 93 -6.17 -17.90 21.97
C ASN A 93 -5.36 -18.34 23.19
N TYR A 94 -4.03 -18.23 23.10
CA TYR A 94 -3.10 -18.74 24.13
C TYR A 94 -3.42 -18.30 25.57
N PRO A 95 -3.81 -17.03 25.85
CA PRO A 95 -4.25 -16.62 27.18
C PRO A 95 -5.45 -17.39 27.76
N ILE A 96 -6.42 -17.74 26.91
CA ILE A 96 -7.64 -18.44 27.33
C ILE A 96 -7.39 -19.95 27.32
N LEU A 97 -6.99 -20.48 26.17
CA LEU A 97 -6.77 -21.91 25.99
C LEU A 97 -5.62 -22.44 26.87
N GLY A 98 -4.62 -21.60 27.20
CA GLY A 98 -3.56 -21.96 28.15
C GLY A 98 -4.08 -22.29 29.54
N LYS A 99 -5.09 -21.56 30.03
CA LYS A 99 -5.73 -21.83 31.34
C LYS A 99 -6.59 -23.09 31.29
N LYS A 100 -7.19 -23.39 30.13
CA LYS A 100 -8.12 -24.51 29.92
C LYS A 100 -7.40 -25.84 29.65
N ALA A 101 -6.37 -25.83 28.81
CA ALA A 101 -5.73 -27.01 28.24
C ALA A 101 -4.30 -27.28 28.76
N GLY A 102 -3.65 -26.29 29.40
CA GLY A 102 -2.31 -26.45 29.98
C GLY A 102 -1.29 -27.03 29.01
N ALA A 103 -0.70 -28.18 29.34
CA ALA A 103 0.29 -28.86 28.50
C ALA A 103 -0.26 -29.33 27.13
N LYS A 104 -1.59 -29.50 27.00
CA LYS A 104 -2.24 -29.97 25.77
C LYS A 104 -2.34 -28.90 24.69
N VAL A 105 -2.06 -27.63 25.00
CA VAL A 105 -2.08 -26.51 24.03
C VAL A 105 -1.23 -26.84 22.80
N LYS A 106 -0.06 -27.45 22.98
CA LYS A 106 0.83 -27.79 21.86
C LYS A 106 0.17 -28.76 20.87
N ALA A 107 -0.47 -29.82 21.36
CA ALA A 107 -1.19 -30.78 20.53
C ALA A 107 -2.37 -30.13 19.81
N ILE A 108 -3.08 -29.22 20.48
CA ILE A 108 -4.19 -28.46 19.91
C ILE A 108 -3.69 -27.52 18.80
N THR A 109 -2.59 -26.80 19.02
CA THR A 109 -1.96 -25.93 18.00
C THR A 109 -1.55 -26.74 16.76
N GLU A 110 -0.97 -27.92 16.92
CA GLU A 110 -0.57 -28.77 15.81
C GLU A 110 -1.77 -29.27 15.00
N LYS A 111 -2.88 -29.62 15.68
CA LYS A 111 -4.13 -29.99 15.00
C LYS A 111 -4.73 -28.84 14.20
N PHE A 112 -4.77 -27.63 14.75
CA PHE A 112 -5.25 -26.48 14.00
C PHE A 112 -4.37 -26.12 12.80
N ARG A 113 -3.04 -26.27 12.94
CA ARG A 113 -2.10 -26.02 11.84
C ARG A 113 -2.34 -26.97 10.64
N GLY A 114 -2.85 -28.18 10.89
CA GLY A 114 -3.16 -29.16 9.86
C GLY A 114 -4.55 -29.06 9.24
N MET A 115 -5.39 -28.10 9.67
CA MET A 115 -6.74 -27.93 9.11
C MET A 115 -6.70 -27.31 7.71
N SER A 116 -7.59 -27.77 6.83
CA SER A 116 -7.83 -27.12 5.54
C SER A 116 -8.72 -25.89 5.69
N ASN A 117 -8.76 -25.01 4.68
CA ASN A 117 -9.70 -23.89 4.62
C ASN A 117 -11.15 -24.35 4.88
N THR A 118 -11.54 -25.49 4.29
CA THR A 118 -12.89 -26.05 4.44
C THR A 118 -13.20 -26.49 5.87
N ASP A 119 -12.20 -26.98 6.62
CA ASP A 119 -12.38 -27.38 8.01
C ASP A 119 -12.54 -26.16 8.91
N VAL A 120 -11.74 -25.11 8.68
CA VAL A 120 -11.85 -23.84 9.41
C VAL A 120 -13.21 -23.17 9.12
N GLU A 121 -13.69 -23.26 7.89
CA GLU A 121 -15.01 -22.75 7.52
C GLU A 121 -16.16 -23.48 8.20
N LYS A 122 -16.07 -24.81 8.32
CA LYS A 122 -17.04 -25.60 9.10
C LYS A 122 -17.04 -25.21 10.58
N LEU A 123 -15.88 -24.94 11.17
CA LEU A 123 -15.79 -24.45 12.55
C LEU A 123 -16.48 -23.09 12.72
N LEU A 124 -16.30 -22.18 11.76
CA LEU A 124 -16.98 -20.87 11.73
C LEU A 124 -18.51 -21.01 11.58
N LEU A 125 -18.98 -21.91 10.72
CA LEU A 125 -20.41 -22.13 10.48
C LEU A 125 -21.14 -22.68 11.72
N LYS A 126 -20.45 -23.44 12.57
CA LYS A 126 -20.97 -23.93 13.84
C LYS A 126 -21.06 -22.84 14.93
N GLY A 127 -20.49 -21.66 14.69
CA GLY A 127 -20.29 -20.59 15.68
C GLY A 127 -21.49 -20.29 16.57
N GLU A 128 -21.21 -19.83 17.80
CA GLU A 128 -22.08 -19.42 18.94
C GLU A 128 -23.29 -20.31 19.34
N GLY A 129 -23.94 -21.01 18.40
CA GLY A 129 -25.08 -21.89 18.62
C GLY A 129 -24.73 -23.35 18.87
N GLU A 130 -23.52 -23.80 18.51
CA GLU A 130 -23.01 -25.13 18.84
C GLU A 130 -21.76 -25.04 19.72
N SER A 131 -21.86 -25.57 20.94
CA SER A 131 -20.73 -25.71 21.87
C SER A 131 -20.65 -27.16 22.36
N PRO A 132 -19.47 -27.80 22.30
CA PRO A 132 -18.20 -27.28 21.77
C PRO A 132 -18.14 -27.30 20.23
N LEU A 133 -17.34 -26.41 19.63
CA LEU A 133 -17.10 -26.38 18.18
C LEU A 133 -16.48 -27.70 17.68
N THR A 134 -15.56 -28.23 18.48
CA THR A 134 -14.89 -29.52 18.30
C THR A 134 -14.26 -29.97 19.61
N VAL A 135 -13.83 -31.23 19.69
CA VAL A 135 -13.06 -31.76 20.82
C VAL A 135 -11.69 -32.20 20.29
N ILE A 136 -10.62 -31.71 20.92
CA ILE A 136 -9.24 -32.04 20.56
C ILE A 136 -8.50 -32.48 21.82
N ASP A 137 -7.96 -33.71 21.83
CA ASP A 137 -7.22 -34.27 22.97
C ASP A 137 -8.03 -34.21 24.29
N ASP A 138 -9.31 -34.59 24.24
CA ASP A 138 -10.30 -34.52 25.33
C ASP A 138 -10.60 -33.10 25.86
N VAL A 139 -10.15 -32.05 25.15
CA VAL A 139 -10.47 -30.66 25.49
C VAL A 139 -11.58 -30.15 24.55
N PRO A 140 -12.75 -29.75 25.08
CA PRO A 140 -13.78 -29.10 24.29
C PRO A 140 -13.31 -27.70 23.89
N ILE A 141 -13.28 -27.41 22.59
CA ILE A 141 -12.90 -26.10 22.06
C ILE A 141 -14.15 -25.25 21.86
N GLU A 142 -14.13 -24.06 22.44
CA GLU A 142 -15.16 -23.04 22.27
C GLU A 142 -14.72 -21.96 21.30
N PHE A 143 -15.65 -21.10 20.88
CA PHE A 143 -15.34 -20.01 19.94
C PHE A 143 -14.33 -19.02 20.51
N GLU A 144 -14.38 -18.74 21.81
CA GLU A 144 -13.46 -17.83 22.51
C GLU A 144 -12.02 -18.38 22.60
N ASP A 145 -11.87 -19.70 22.51
CA ASP A 145 -10.58 -20.40 22.62
C ASP A 145 -9.71 -20.23 21.36
N ILE A 146 -10.29 -19.73 20.26
CA ILE A 146 -9.60 -19.60 18.97
C ILE A 146 -9.83 -18.22 18.34
N HIS A 147 -8.95 -17.86 17.42
CA HIS A 147 -9.14 -16.73 16.51
C HIS A 147 -8.84 -17.18 15.09
N ILE A 148 -9.64 -16.67 14.14
CA ILE A 148 -9.43 -16.96 12.73
C ILE A 148 -8.49 -15.91 12.16
N VAL A 149 -7.37 -16.37 11.64
CA VAL A 149 -6.42 -15.53 10.90
C VAL A 149 -6.50 -15.86 9.42
N TYR A 150 -6.30 -14.83 8.62
CA TYR A 150 -6.25 -14.92 7.17
C TYR A 150 -4.81 -14.68 6.74
N ARG A 151 -4.30 -15.54 5.87
CA ARG A 151 -2.96 -15.42 5.29
C ARG A 151 -3.08 -15.51 3.77
N VAL A 152 -2.19 -14.84 3.05
CA VAL A 152 -2.07 -15.06 1.61
C VAL A 152 -0.95 -16.08 1.38
N ALA A 153 -1.12 -16.97 0.42
CA ALA A 153 -0.07 -17.88 -0.01
C ALA A 153 1.22 -17.11 -0.36
N GLU A 154 2.38 -17.66 0.02
CA GLU A 154 3.69 -16.98 -0.06
C GLU A 154 4.09 -16.49 -1.47
N GLN A 155 3.46 -17.01 -2.52
CA GLN A 155 3.73 -16.67 -3.91
C GLN A 155 2.96 -15.44 -4.41
N MET A 156 2.03 -14.91 -3.60
CA MET A 156 1.17 -13.79 -3.98
C MET A 156 1.77 -12.46 -3.51
N GLN A 157 1.62 -11.42 -4.33
CA GLN A 157 2.20 -10.08 -4.10
C GLN A 157 1.39 -9.20 -3.13
N TYR A 158 0.48 -9.82 -2.38
CA TYR A 158 -0.49 -9.14 -1.53
C TYR A 158 -0.16 -9.28 -0.05
N GLU A 159 -0.46 -8.24 0.71
CA GLU A 159 -0.57 -8.34 2.16
C GLU A 159 -2.05 -8.29 2.57
N THR A 160 -2.44 -9.13 3.53
CA THR A 160 -3.84 -9.28 3.93
C THR A 160 -4.08 -8.89 5.39
N THR A 161 -5.30 -8.42 5.63
CA THR A 161 -5.88 -8.35 6.97
C THR A 161 -7.38 -8.59 6.87
N ALA A 162 -8.02 -8.93 7.98
CA ALA A 162 -9.45 -9.22 8.00
C ALA A 162 -10.08 -8.74 9.31
N GLU A 163 -11.29 -8.22 9.22
CA GLU A 163 -12.09 -7.79 10.36
C GLU A 163 -13.56 -7.70 9.94
N GLN A 164 -14.50 -7.98 10.86
CA GLN A 164 -15.95 -7.82 10.63
C GLN A 164 -16.47 -8.49 9.34
N GLY A 165 -15.90 -9.65 8.99
CA GLY A 165 -16.28 -10.41 7.78
C GLY A 165 -15.58 -9.95 6.49
N PHE A 166 -14.96 -8.78 6.49
CA PHE A 166 -14.10 -8.32 5.39
C PHE A 166 -12.75 -9.03 5.44
N VAL A 167 -12.27 -9.44 4.28
CA VAL A 167 -10.87 -9.77 4.04
C VAL A 167 -10.38 -8.80 2.98
N VAL A 168 -9.30 -8.07 3.28
CA VAL A 168 -8.74 -7.11 2.32
C VAL A 168 -7.33 -7.51 1.97
N LEU A 169 -6.97 -7.31 0.70
CA LEU A 169 -5.63 -7.51 0.19
C LEU A 169 -5.12 -6.21 -0.39
N LEU A 170 -3.89 -5.85 -0.07
CA LEU A 170 -3.22 -4.69 -0.64
C LEU A 170 -2.00 -5.14 -1.42
N ASP A 171 -1.96 -4.79 -2.70
CA ASP A 171 -0.73 -4.86 -3.47
C ASP A 171 0.20 -3.76 -2.96
N TYR A 172 1.21 -4.17 -2.21
CA TYR A 172 2.18 -3.28 -1.60
C TYR A 172 3.51 -3.25 -2.36
N ILE A 173 3.63 -4.06 -3.42
CA ILE A 173 4.80 -3.99 -4.28
C ILE A 173 4.61 -2.73 -5.10
N ALA A 174 5.25 -1.66 -4.66
CA ALA A 174 5.45 -0.51 -5.50
C ALA A 174 6.14 -1.02 -6.76
N ASP A 175 5.38 -1.10 -7.86
CA ASP A 175 5.90 -1.30 -9.20
C ASP A 175 7.18 -0.46 -9.32
N THR A 176 8.23 -0.99 -9.95
CA THR A 176 9.46 -0.22 -10.20
C THR A 176 9.12 1.17 -10.77
N SER A 177 8.01 1.30 -11.50
CA SER A 177 7.45 2.58 -11.95
C SER A 177 7.16 3.61 -10.85
N LEU A 178 6.67 3.20 -9.68
CA LEU A 178 6.26 4.07 -8.57
C LEU A 178 7.47 4.61 -7.78
N LYS A 179 8.49 3.76 -7.58
CA LYS A 179 9.78 4.21 -7.06
C LYS A 179 10.43 5.19 -8.02
N ASP A 180 10.37 4.90 -9.32
CA ASP A 180 10.91 5.76 -10.37
C ASP A 180 10.18 7.11 -10.41
N GLU A 181 8.86 7.14 -10.30
CA GLU A 181 8.08 8.38 -10.18
C GLU A 181 8.53 9.24 -8.97
N GLY A 182 8.76 8.61 -7.82
CA GLY A 182 9.28 9.30 -6.64
C GLY A 182 10.66 9.93 -6.88
N LEU A 183 11.56 9.18 -7.52
CA LEU A 183 12.91 9.65 -7.87
C LEU A 183 12.88 10.75 -8.94
N ILE A 184 12.00 10.65 -9.95
CA ILE A 184 11.74 11.71 -10.94
C ILE A 184 11.28 12.98 -10.22
N HIS A 185 10.34 12.87 -9.28
CA HIS A 185 9.85 14.02 -8.52
C HIS A 185 10.96 14.66 -7.67
N GLU A 186 11.83 13.85 -7.08
CA GLU A 186 12.98 14.33 -6.32
C GLU A 186 13.97 15.10 -7.20
N ILE A 187 14.37 14.54 -8.35
CA ILE A 187 15.26 15.19 -9.32
C ILE A 187 14.67 16.52 -9.77
N THR A 188 13.42 16.50 -10.25
CA THR A 188 12.77 17.69 -10.80
C THR A 188 12.57 18.77 -9.74
N SER A 189 12.19 18.41 -8.51
CA SER A 189 12.06 19.35 -7.39
C SER A 189 13.39 20.02 -7.02
N ARG A 190 14.49 19.26 -7.02
CA ARG A 190 15.84 19.79 -6.75
C ARG A 190 16.28 20.77 -7.84
N VAL A 191 16.09 20.41 -9.11
CA VAL A 191 16.40 21.30 -10.25
C VAL A 191 15.59 22.60 -10.17
N GLN A 192 14.29 22.52 -9.89
CA GLN A 192 13.45 23.72 -9.78
C GLN A 192 13.87 24.64 -8.61
N LYS A 193 14.34 24.08 -7.49
CA LYS A 193 14.92 24.87 -6.39
C LYS A 193 16.20 25.59 -6.84
N LEU A 194 17.11 24.89 -7.53
CA LEU A 194 18.34 25.48 -8.05
C LEU A 194 18.08 26.59 -9.07
N ARG A 195 17.08 26.44 -9.94
CA ARG A 195 16.66 27.50 -10.87
C ARG A 195 16.23 28.77 -10.15
N LYS A 196 15.41 28.62 -9.10
CA LYS A 196 14.95 29.75 -8.28
C LYS A 196 16.11 30.44 -7.55
N GLU A 197 17.03 29.66 -7.00
CA GLU A 197 18.25 30.17 -6.35
C GLU A 197 19.13 30.96 -7.31
N ALA A 198 19.29 30.47 -8.54
CA ALA A 198 19.99 31.13 -9.63
C ALA A 198 19.22 32.33 -10.25
N LYS A 199 18.04 32.68 -9.72
CA LYS A 199 17.15 33.73 -10.23
C LYS A 199 16.76 33.56 -11.71
N LEU A 200 16.71 32.31 -12.18
CA LEU A 200 16.28 31.97 -13.54
C LEU A 200 14.76 31.98 -13.64
N ILE A 201 14.24 32.46 -14.77
CA ILE A 201 12.80 32.46 -15.06
C ILE A 201 12.41 31.25 -15.94
N PRO A 202 11.12 30.87 -15.98
CA PRO A 202 10.65 29.73 -16.78
C PRO A 202 11.03 29.80 -18.27
N THR A 203 11.04 31.00 -18.83
CA THR A 203 11.33 31.30 -20.24
C THR A 203 12.81 31.28 -20.58
N ASP A 204 13.72 31.30 -19.60
CA ASP A 204 15.15 31.31 -19.86
C ASP A 204 15.58 30.06 -20.60
N ASP A 205 16.32 30.22 -21.69
CA ASP A 205 16.87 29.09 -22.43
C ASP A 205 18.08 28.51 -21.69
N ILE A 206 17.88 27.34 -21.09
CA ILE A 206 18.84 26.69 -20.20
C ILE A 206 18.91 25.21 -20.51
N THR A 207 20.10 24.65 -20.29
CA THR A 207 20.35 23.22 -20.33
C THR A 207 20.80 22.76 -18.96
N ILE A 208 20.25 21.63 -18.50
CA ILE A 208 20.57 21.04 -17.20
C ILE A 208 21.40 19.79 -17.45
N TYR A 209 22.55 19.74 -16.79
CA TYR A 209 23.44 18.59 -16.79
C TYR A 209 23.46 17.93 -15.42
N TYR A 210 23.62 16.60 -15.37
CA TYR A 210 23.69 15.85 -14.12
C TYR A 210 24.81 14.81 -14.10
N SER A 211 25.38 14.56 -12.93
CA SER A 211 26.20 13.36 -12.66
C SER A 211 25.77 12.74 -11.34
N VAL A 212 25.90 11.42 -11.22
CA VAL A 212 25.54 10.68 -10.01
C VAL A 212 26.69 9.76 -9.62
N GLU A 213 27.02 9.74 -8.34
CA GLU A 213 28.02 8.85 -7.76
C GLU A 213 27.44 8.14 -6.52
N PRO A 214 27.46 6.80 -6.45
CA PRO A 214 27.92 5.86 -7.47
C PRO A 214 26.90 5.70 -8.61
N GLN A 215 27.39 5.28 -9.79
CA GLN A 215 26.57 4.98 -10.98
C GLN A 215 25.62 3.79 -10.79
N THR A 216 25.84 2.99 -9.74
CA THR A 216 25.00 1.84 -9.36
C THR A 216 23.76 2.24 -8.54
N SER A 217 23.61 3.51 -8.18
CA SER A 217 22.47 4.00 -7.39
C SER A 217 21.15 3.99 -8.18
N GLU A 218 20.01 3.84 -7.49
CA GLU A 218 18.69 3.86 -8.14
C GLU A 218 18.43 5.18 -8.88
N ILE A 219 18.92 6.31 -8.35
CA ILE A 219 18.73 7.62 -8.98
C ILE A 219 19.55 7.76 -10.28
N ALA A 220 20.71 7.11 -10.39
CA ALA A 220 21.51 7.08 -11.62
C ALA A 220 20.75 6.36 -12.74
N ARG A 221 20.15 5.20 -12.40
CA ARG A 221 19.28 4.45 -13.32
C ARG A 221 18.10 5.30 -13.77
N VAL A 222 17.35 5.90 -12.85
CA VAL A 222 16.17 6.71 -13.18
C VAL A 222 16.51 7.95 -14.00
N ALA A 223 17.58 8.67 -13.65
CA ALA A 223 17.99 9.85 -14.40
C ALA A 223 18.34 9.54 -15.85
N SER A 224 18.90 8.34 -16.12
CA SER A 224 19.21 7.85 -17.46
C SER A 224 17.98 7.31 -18.19
N GLU A 225 17.29 6.32 -17.61
CA GLU A 225 16.20 5.58 -18.28
C GLU A 225 14.91 6.39 -18.43
N GLN A 226 14.61 7.30 -17.48
CA GLN A 226 13.37 8.10 -17.46
C GLN A 226 13.61 9.57 -17.84
N ARG A 227 14.74 9.85 -18.51
CA ARG A 227 15.13 11.19 -18.95
C ARG A 227 13.99 11.95 -19.67
N GLY A 228 13.29 11.31 -20.60
CA GLY A 228 12.21 11.95 -21.35
C GLY A 228 11.07 12.48 -20.47
N LYS A 229 10.71 11.76 -19.39
CA LYS A 229 9.70 12.23 -18.43
C LYS A 229 10.20 13.43 -17.62
N ILE A 230 11.48 13.40 -17.22
CA ILE A 230 12.13 14.51 -16.51
C ILE A 230 12.13 15.79 -17.38
N GLU A 231 12.48 15.66 -18.66
CA GLU A 231 12.48 16.78 -19.62
C GLU A 231 11.07 17.36 -19.84
N VAL A 232 10.04 16.52 -19.94
CA VAL A 232 8.65 16.96 -20.05
C VAL A 232 8.22 17.77 -18.83
N ILE A 233 8.56 17.32 -17.62
CA ILE A 233 8.22 18.02 -16.36
C ILE A 233 8.98 19.34 -16.24
N LEU A 234 10.27 19.35 -16.57
CA LEU A 234 11.11 20.54 -16.47
C LEU A 234 10.87 21.54 -17.60
N ARG A 235 10.37 21.05 -18.75
CA ARG A 235 10.30 21.76 -20.03
C ARG A 235 11.66 22.31 -20.47
N LYS A 236 12.73 21.58 -20.16
CA LYS A 236 14.13 21.92 -20.41
C LYS A 236 14.91 20.65 -20.66
N SER A 237 15.99 20.78 -21.42
CA SER A 237 16.88 19.65 -21.73
C SER A 237 17.63 19.17 -20.49
N PHE A 238 17.74 17.85 -20.34
CA PHE A 238 18.34 17.19 -19.17
C PHE A 238 19.34 16.12 -19.62
N PHE A 239 20.64 16.42 -19.56
CA PHE A 239 21.71 15.57 -20.10
C PHE A 239 22.69 15.07 -19.02
N PRO A 240 23.36 13.92 -19.23
CA PRO A 240 24.53 13.57 -18.42
C PRO A 240 25.63 14.63 -18.51
N LEU A 241 26.38 14.85 -17.44
CA LEU A 241 27.46 15.84 -17.36
C LEU A 241 28.58 15.57 -18.37
N SER A 242 28.75 14.33 -18.82
CA SER A 242 29.64 13.95 -19.91
C SER A 242 29.34 14.64 -21.24
N ASN A 243 28.10 15.10 -21.45
CA ASN A 243 27.68 15.81 -22.67
C ASN A 243 27.99 17.32 -22.64
N LEU A 244 28.56 17.84 -21.56
CA LEU A 244 28.98 19.23 -21.48
C LEU A 244 30.33 19.39 -22.20
N GLU A 245 30.29 19.61 -23.52
CA GLU A 245 31.49 19.90 -24.32
C GLU A 245 32.03 21.28 -23.92
N ASN A 246 33.26 21.30 -23.38
CA ASN A 246 34.00 22.49 -22.95
C ASN A 246 33.21 23.48 -22.06
N LYS A 247 33.41 23.39 -20.74
CA LYS A 247 32.90 24.35 -19.72
C LYS A 247 33.16 25.84 -20.02
N ASN A 248 34.01 26.17 -20.99
CA ASN A 248 34.38 27.54 -21.35
C ASN A 248 33.42 28.21 -22.34
N ASP A 249 32.68 27.47 -23.18
CA ASP A 249 31.72 28.06 -24.14
C ASP A 249 30.29 28.14 -23.59
N SER A 250 29.94 27.24 -22.67
CA SER A 250 28.64 27.26 -21.99
C SER A 250 28.72 28.13 -20.73
N LYS A 251 27.96 29.22 -20.66
CA LYS A 251 27.91 30.08 -19.47
C LYS A 251 27.23 29.33 -18.32
N VAL A 252 28.03 28.69 -17.47
CA VAL A 252 27.57 28.00 -16.26
C VAL A 252 26.93 29.02 -15.32
N VAL A 253 25.68 28.78 -14.95
CA VAL A 253 24.89 29.66 -14.07
C VAL A 253 25.03 29.20 -12.63
N ILE A 254 24.85 27.91 -12.38
CA ILE A 254 24.95 27.32 -11.05
C ILE A 254 25.40 25.86 -11.14
N THR A 255 26.26 25.45 -10.21
CA THR A 255 26.67 24.07 -10.00
C THR A 255 26.40 23.70 -8.55
N ARG A 256 25.77 22.55 -8.31
CA ARG A 256 25.49 22.07 -6.95
C ARG A 256 25.56 20.56 -6.86
N LYS A 257 26.31 20.07 -5.87
CA LYS A 257 26.25 18.69 -5.39
C LYS A 257 25.28 18.57 -4.22
N LEU A 258 24.43 17.55 -4.25
CA LEU A 258 23.40 17.33 -3.24
C LEU A 258 23.38 15.84 -2.83
N PRO A 259 23.25 15.54 -1.52
CA PRO A 259 23.17 14.16 -1.05
C PRO A 259 21.82 13.54 -1.44
N VAL A 260 21.82 12.26 -1.78
CA VAL A 260 20.63 11.42 -2.00
C VAL A 260 20.74 10.15 -1.16
N ARG A 261 19.68 9.36 -1.09
CA ARG A 261 19.62 8.18 -0.22
C ARG A 261 20.80 7.21 -0.42
N ASP A 262 21.18 6.98 -1.69
CA ASP A 262 22.17 5.96 -2.07
C ASP A 262 23.38 6.57 -2.81
N GLY A 263 23.74 7.83 -2.53
CA GLY A 263 24.88 8.50 -3.17
C GLY A 263 24.80 10.03 -3.18
N GLU A 264 25.38 10.65 -4.20
CA GLU A 264 25.33 12.09 -4.46
C GLU A 264 24.93 12.36 -5.91
N ILE A 265 24.17 13.43 -6.12
CA ILE A 265 23.82 13.95 -7.45
C ILE A 265 24.36 15.37 -7.60
N GLU A 266 25.11 15.61 -8.66
CA GLU A 266 25.55 16.94 -9.09
C GLU A 266 24.62 17.45 -10.20
N PHE A 267 24.19 18.70 -10.10
CA PHE A 267 23.53 19.41 -11.17
C PHE A 267 24.37 20.60 -11.62
N VAL A 268 24.48 20.79 -12.93
CA VAL A 268 25.10 21.96 -13.57
C VAL A 268 24.06 22.57 -14.50
N ILE A 269 23.66 23.81 -14.26
CA ILE A 269 22.75 24.54 -15.15
C ILE A 269 23.56 25.54 -15.96
N THR A 270 23.45 25.46 -17.28
CA THR A 270 24.05 26.40 -18.21
C THR A 270 22.96 27.22 -18.89
N ARG A 271 23.30 28.45 -19.29
CA ARG A 271 22.46 29.24 -20.19
C ARG A 271 22.93 28.97 -21.62
N ASN A 272 21.99 28.66 -22.51
CA ASN A 272 22.28 28.52 -23.93
C ASN A 272 22.59 29.93 -24.49
N ALA A 273 23.62 30.02 -25.34
CA ALA A 273 24.09 31.28 -25.92
C ALA A 273 23.12 31.82 -26.98
#